data_AF-A0A925HFC0-F1
#
_entry.id   AF-A0A925HFC0-F1
#
_cell.length_a   1.000
_cell.length_b   1.000
_cell.length_c   1.000
_cell.angle_alpha   90.00
_cell.angle_beta   90.00
_cell.angle_gamma   90.00
#
_symmetry.space_group_name_H-M   'P 1'
#
loop_
_entity.id
_entity.type
_entity.pdbx_description
1 polymer ?
#
loop_
_entity_poly.entity_id
_entity_poly.type
_entity_poly.pdbx_seq_one_letter_code
_entity_poly.pdbx_strand_id
1 'polypeptide(L)'
;MQQTLIAVLCLTMLLFSSPIRAEPVHGIALYGAPKELPGFTHFSYVNPRAPKGGRLVLGAFGSFDSLNPLIIKGVAANGMRD
;
A
#
# COMPACT_ATOMS: atom_id res chain seq x y z
N MET A 1 -31.01 35.99 -28.05
CA MET A 1 -30.84 34.81 -28.92
C MET A 1 -29.50 34.11 -28.68
N GLN A 2 -28.34 34.77 -28.87
CA GLN A 2 -27.03 34.10 -28.74
C GLN A 2 -26.61 33.78 -27.29
N GLN A 3 -26.86 34.69 -26.34
CA GLN A 3 -26.54 34.46 -24.93
C GLN A 3 -27.38 33.34 -24.28
N THR A 4 -28.67 33.25 -24.65
CA THR A 4 -29.56 32.18 -24.20
C THR A 4 -29.12 30.80 -24.72
N LEU A 5 -28.58 30.74 -25.93
CA LEU A 5 -28.05 29.50 -26.51
C LEU A 5 -26.79 29.02 -25.77
N ILE A 6 -25.88 29.94 -25.44
CA ILE A 6 -24.67 29.65 -24.66
C ILE A 6 -25.03 29.20 -23.24
N ALA A 7 -25.99 29.86 -22.59
CA ALA A 7 -26.42 29.50 -21.24
C ALA A 7 -27.02 28.08 -21.20
N VAL A 8 -27.84 27.71 -22.19
CA VAL A 8 -28.40 26.36 -22.30
C VAL A 8 -27.30 25.32 -22.56
N LEU A 9 -26.33 25.62 -23.42
CA LEU A 9 -25.19 24.74 -23.69
C LEU A 9 -24.29 24.53 -22.46
N CYS A 10 -24.02 25.59 -21.70
CA CYS A 10 -23.26 25.47 -20.45
C CYS A 10 -24.03 24.66 -19.40
N LEU A 11 -25.35 24.89 -19.26
CA LEU A 11 -26.17 24.17 -18.31
C LEU A 11 -26.25 22.67 -18.65
N THR A 12 -26.37 22.32 -19.94
CA THR A 12 -26.34 20.90 -20.34
C THR A 12 -24.98 20.27 -20.10
N MET A 13 -23.86 20.95 -20.36
CA MET A 13 -22.53 20.42 -20.03
C MET A 13 -22.35 20.16 -18.53
N LEU A 14 -22.86 21.05 -17.66
CA LEU A 14 -22.82 20.81 -16.22
C LEU A 14 -23.67 19.61 -15.80
N LEU A 15 -24.84 19.42 -16.42
CA LEU A 15 -25.75 18.31 -16.11
C LEU A 15 -25.20 16.94 -16.54
N PHE A 16 -24.28 16.88 -17.50
CA PHE A 16 -23.64 15.64 -17.98
C PHE A 16 -22.26 15.35 -17.35
N SER A 17 -21.81 16.14 -16.38
CA SER A 17 -20.54 15.91 -15.69
C SER A 17 -20.64 14.75 -14.70
N SER A 18 -20.11 13.58 -15.07
CA SER A 18 -20.03 12.42 -14.18
C SER A 18 -18.74 12.47 -13.36
N PRO A 19 -18.77 12.21 -12.03
CA PRO A 19 -17.55 12.15 -11.24
C PRO A 19 -16.73 10.90 -11.64
N ILE A 20 -15.49 11.11 -12.09
CA ILE A 20 -14.52 10.02 -12.21
C ILE A 20 -14.00 9.72 -10.81
N ARG A 21 -14.28 8.52 -10.29
CA ARG A 21 -13.65 8.01 -9.06
C ARG A 21 -12.55 7.04 -9.44
N ALA A 22 -11.38 7.22 -8.84
CA ALA A 22 -10.34 6.19 -8.90
C ALA A 22 -10.85 4.95 -8.17
N GLU A 23 -10.82 3.80 -8.84
CA GLU A 23 -11.12 2.53 -8.18
C GLU A 23 -9.95 2.14 -7.25
N PRO A 24 -10.22 1.55 -6.07
CA PRO A 24 -9.17 1.02 -5.22
C PRO A 24 -8.37 -0.05 -5.98
N VAL A 25 -7.05 0.11 -6.04
CA VAL A 25 -6.14 -0.90 -6.58
C VAL A 25 -5.58 -1.75 -5.43
N HIS A 26 -5.48 -3.06 -5.63
CA HIS A 26 -5.09 -3.99 -4.56
C HIS A 26 -3.58 -3.98 -4.26
N GLY A 27 -2.76 -3.44 -5.16
CA GLY A 27 -1.30 -3.52 -5.07
C GLY A 27 -0.62 -2.49 -5.96
N ILE A 28 0.62 -2.15 -5.58
CA ILE A 28 1.48 -1.22 -6.30
C ILE A 28 2.77 -1.96 -6.64
N ALA A 29 3.20 -1.87 -7.89
CA ALA A 29 4.49 -2.33 -8.36
C ALA A 29 5.28 -1.14 -8.91
N LEU A 30 6.59 -1.12 -8.68
CA LEU A 30 7.45 -0.07 -9.23
C LEU A 30 7.44 -0.09 -10.77
N TYR A 31 7.37 -1.28 -11.37
CA TYR A 31 7.23 -1.50 -12.81
C TYR A 31 6.20 -2.60 -13.08
N GLY A 32 5.43 -2.43 -14.15
CA GLY A 32 4.43 -3.42 -14.56
C GLY A 32 3.26 -3.56 -13.58
N ALA A 33 2.62 -4.72 -13.59
CA ALA A 33 1.52 -5.04 -12.68
C ALA A 33 2.02 -5.78 -11.42
N PRO A 34 1.33 -5.66 -10.28
CA PRO A 34 1.58 -6.50 -9.11
C PRO A 34 1.56 -7.99 -9.47
N LYS A 35 2.51 -8.75 -8.89
CA LYS A 35 2.63 -10.20 -9.15
C LYS A 35 1.41 -10.99 -8.67
N GLU A 36 0.97 -10.71 -7.45
CA GLU A 36 -0.19 -11.38 -6.86
C GLU A 36 -1.47 -10.66 -7.34
N LEU A 37 -2.53 -11.40 -7.63
CA LEU A 37 -3.79 -10.85 -8.16
C LEU A 37 -4.74 -10.40 -7.03
N PRO A 38 -5.78 -9.58 -7.33
CA PRO A 38 -6.84 -9.29 -6.38
C PRO A 38 -7.41 -10.56 -5.74
N GLY A 39 -7.55 -10.56 -4.41
CA GLY A 39 -8.13 -11.69 -3.67
C GLY A 39 -7.15 -12.83 -3.34
N PHE A 40 -5.83 -12.67 -3.58
CA PHE A 40 -4.85 -13.65 -3.12
C PHE A 40 -4.90 -13.79 -1.58
N THR A 41 -4.75 -15.01 -1.08
CA THR A 41 -4.86 -15.29 0.36
C THR A 41 -3.51 -15.29 1.07
N HIS A 42 -2.44 -15.65 0.36
CA HIS A 42 -1.08 -15.77 0.89
C HIS A 42 -0.08 -15.56 -0.25
N PHE A 43 1.10 -15.02 0.03
CA PHE A 43 2.16 -14.93 -0.97
C PHE A 43 2.59 -16.31 -1.48
N SER A 44 3.05 -16.37 -2.73
CA SER A 44 3.50 -17.60 -3.39
C SER A 44 4.62 -18.36 -2.66
N TYR A 45 5.34 -17.73 -1.74
CA TYR A 45 6.41 -18.35 -0.93
C TYR A 45 5.99 -18.75 0.50
N VAL A 46 4.74 -18.47 0.89
CA VAL A 46 4.23 -18.82 2.22
C VAL A 46 3.68 -20.24 2.20
N ASN A 47 4.03 -21.04 3.21
CA ASN A 47 3.32 -22.29 3.51
C ASN A 47 2.11 -22.00 4.43
N PRO A 48 0.86 -22.05 3.94
CA PRO A 48 -0.31 -21.74 4.76
C PRO A 48 -0.54 -22.76 5.89
N ARG A 49 0.03 -23.96 5.76
CA ARG A 49 -0.04 -25.05 6.74
C ARG A 49 1.18 -25.08 7.67
N ALA A 50 1.94 -23.99 7.76
CA ALA A 50 3.07 -23.92 8.68
C ALA A 50 2.61 -24.19 10.13
N PRO A 51 3.24 -25.15 10.84
CA PRO A 51 2.89 -25.44 12.23
C PRO A 51 3.12 -24.19 13.08
N LYS A 52 2.23 -23.96 14.04
CA LYS A 52 2.30 -22.82 14.97
C LYS A 52 2.91 -23.28 16.29
N GLY A 53 3.76 -22.44 16.88
CA GLY A 53 4.45 -22.72 18.15
C GLY A 53 5.97 -22.88 17.99
N GLY A 54 6.62 -23.33 19.08
CA GLY A 54 8.08 -23.43 19.18
C GLY A 54 8.76 -22.14 19.63
N ARG A 55 10.10 -22.17 19.73
CA ARG A 55 10.93 -21.02 20.10
C ARG A 55 12.01 -20.81 19.05
N LEU A 56 11.97 -19.67 18.38
CA LEU A 56 13.04 -19.22 17.49
C LEU A 56 14.09 -18.46 18.32
N VAL A 57 15.34 -18.91 18.28
CA VAL A 57 16.48 -18.24 18.93
C VAL A 57 17.48 -17.88 17.84
N LEU A 58 17.64 -16.58 17.60
CA LEU A 58 18.57 -16.05 16.61
C LEU A 58 19.73 -15.35 17.31
N GLY A 59 20.94 -15.56 16.83
CA GLY A 59 22.10 -14.75 17.20
C GLY A 59 22.17 -13.49 16.35
N ALA A 60 22.58 -12.38 16.94
CA ALA A 60 22.88 -11.13 16.25
C ALA A 60 24.29 -10.67 16.65
N PHE A 61 25.03 -10.12 15.69
CA PHE A 61 26.35 -9.54 15.95
C PHE A 61 26.21 -8.10 16.43
N GLY A 62 27.04 -7.68 17.40
CA GLY A 62 27.04 -6.32 17.96
C GLY A 62 26.21 -6.19 19.24
N SER A 63 25.81 -4.95 19.56
CA SER A 63 24.95 -4.61 20.70
C SER A 63 23.91 -3.58 20.28
N PHE A 64 22.90 -3.36 21.10
CA PHE A 64 21.91 -2.30 20.93
C PHE A 64 21.82 -1.46 22.21
N ASP A 65 21.43 -0.20 22.06
CA ASP A 65 21.16 0.72 23.17
C ASP A 65 19.78 1.40 23.04
N SER A 66 19.08 1.15 21.94
CA SER A 66 17.76 1.71 21.66
C SER A 66 16.82 0.63 21.13
N LEU A 67 15.53 0.76 21.47
CA LEU A 67 14.43 0.01 20.88
C LEU A 67 13.62 0.85 19.89
N ASN A 68 14.04 2.09 19.62
CA ASN A 68 13.40 2.95 18.63
C ASN A 68 14.26 2.99 17.36
N PRO A 69 13.83 2.37 16.24
CA PRO A 69 14.60 2.34 15.01
C PRO A 69 14.45 3.60 14.15
N LEU A 70 13.72 4.62 14.62
CA LEU A 70 13.39 5.82 13.84
C LEU A 70 14.17 7.08 14.29
N ILE A 71 15.05 6.95 15.28
CA ILE A 71 15.88 8.06 15.78
C ILE A 71 17.25 8.08 15.09
N ILE A 72 17.83 9.27 15.00
CA ILE A 72 19.14 9.48 14.35
C ILE A 72 20.29 8.94 15.21
N LYS A 73 20.15 8.97 16.55
CA LYS A 73 21.20 8.60 17.50
C LYS A 73 20.81 7.35 18.27
N GLY A 74 21.75 6.41 18.36
CA GLY A 74 21.57 5.11 19.02
C GLY A 74 21.63 3.97 18.01
N VAL A 75 21.78 2.76 18.52
CA VAL A 75 21.79 1.51 17.75
C VAL A 75 20.55 0.73 18.11
N ALA A 76 19.66 0.56 17.13
CA ALA A 76 18.42 -0.19 17.30
C ALA A 76 18.70 -1.70 17.33
N ALA A 77 17.93 -2.45 18.13
CA ALA A 77 17.96 -3.90 18.11
C ALA A 77 17.56 -4.46 16.72
N ASN A 78 18.22 -5.54 16.28
CA ASN A 78 17.90 -6.23 15.02
C ASN A 78 16.43 -6.69 14.99
N GLY A 79 15.78 -6.59 13.84
CA GLY A 79 14.38 -6.99 13.67
C GLY A 79 13.34 -5.97 14.15
N MET A 80 13.75 -4.80 14.66
CA MET A 80 12.81 -3.75 15.06
C MET A 80 12.20 -2.97 13.88
N ARG A 81 12.84 -2.98 12.71
CA ARG A 81 12.36 -2.30 11.49
C ARG A 81 12.36 -3.18 10.23
N ASP A 82 12.96 -4.36 10.34
CA ASP A 82 13.14 -5.27 9.21
C ASP A 82 11.86 -6.08 8.93
#